data_AF-A0A2X3HYN7-F1
#
_entry.id   AF-A0A2X3HYN7-F1
#
_cell.length_a   1.000
_cell.length_b   1.000
_cell.length_c   1.000
_cell.angle_alpha   90.00
_cell.angle_beta   90.00
_cell.angle_gamma   90.00
#
_symmetry.space_group_name_H-M   'P 1'
#
loop_
_entity.id
_entity.type
_entity.pdbx_description
1 polymer ?
#
loop_
_entity_poly.entity_id
_entity_poly.type
_entity_poly.pdbx_seq_one_letter_code
_entity_poly.pdbx_strand_id
1 'polypeptide(L)'
;MKKSELMALLNNVTDEDSIDEILQGTDLVKEFIKNGLTLDAFKGKLKEKEFKDFINGEGGKDFEKRLKEWKKNNLEKELEPFIQEKYPNLITDPTQKKILELEKKLADEQKANARKDLITEAIKYATEKKIPTSLVENFLGEDLEKTKANLDSFIETINPWVSEQVDERLGASSWVPGGTGSAGASKSLGEQLAEELNNSGKAEGPNPWA
;
A
#
# COMPACT_ATOMS: atom_id res chain seq x y z
N MET A 1 66.54 15.28 27.21
CA MET A 1 67.82 15.18 27.96
C MET A 1 68.88 16.06 27.31
N LYS A 2 69.70 16.72 28.13
CA LYS A 2 70.84 17.53 27.69
C LYS A 2 72.13 16.70 27.65
N LYS A 3 73.13 17.15 26.87
CA LYS A 3 74.45 16.49 26.78
C LYS A 3 75.08 16.23 28.16
N SER A 4 74.97 17.18 29.09
CA SER A 4 75.53 17.07 30.44
C SER A 4 74.88 15.94 31.27
N GLU A 5 73.58 15.73 31.12
CA GLU A 5 72.82 14.68 31.81
C GLU A 5 73.17 13.30 31.24
N LEU A 6 73.33 13.20 29.92
CA LEU A 6 73.74 11.96 29.25
C LEU A 6 75.17 11.56 29.64
N MET A 7 76.11 12.52 29.67
CA MET A 7 77.48 12.27 30.14
C MET A 7 77.52 11.84 31.61
N ALA A 8 76.68 12.41 32.47
CA ALA A 8 76.62 12.01 33.88
C ALA A 8 76.10 10.58 34.08
N LEU A 9 75.14 10.14 33.23
CA LEU A 9 74.68 8.76 33.22
C LEU A 9 75.78 7.81 32.75
N LEU A 10 76.51 8.15 31.69
CA LEU A 10 77.58 7.31 31.12
C LEU A 10 78.84 7.24 31.98
N ASN A 11 79.14 8.27 32.79
CA ASN A 11 80.36 8.29 33.62
C ASN A 11 80.40 7.20 34.71
N ASN A 12 79.24 6.66 35.10
CA ASN A 12 79.14 5.61 36.13
C ASN A 12 79.02 4.20 35.51
N VAL A 13 79.12 4.10 34.18
CA VAL A 13 78.96 2.87 33.41
C VAL A 13 80.33 2.26 33.18
N THR A 14 80.50 0.99 33.50
CA THR A 14 81.72 0.23 33.20
C THR A 14 81.66 -0.34 31.79
N ASP A 15 82.79 -0.75 31.21
CA ASP A 15 82.85 -1.26 29.83
C ASP A 15 82.03 -2.55 29.62
N GLU A 16 81.64 -3.24 30.70
CA GLU A 16 80.83 -4.46 30.69
C GLU A 16 79.33 -4.19 30.88
N ASP A 17 78.94 -2.95 31.23
CA ASP A 17 77.55 -2.63 31.54
C ASP A 17 76.71 -2.37 30.28
N SER A 18 75.45 -2.83 30.29
CA SER A 18 74.52 -2.65 29.18
C SER A 18 73.96 -1.23 29.14
N ILE A 19 74.42 -0.44 28.17
CA ILE A 19 73.91 0.92 27.91
C ILE A 19 72.40 0.91 27.64
N ASP A 20 71.86 -0.15 27.02
CA ASP A 20 70.43 -0.27 26.72
C ASP A 20 69.58 -0.33 28.01
N GLU A 21 70.00 -1.10 29.01
CA GLU A 21 69.29 -1.21 30.30
C GLU A 21 69.33 0.11 31.07
N ILE A 22 70.47 0.81 31.02
CA ILE A 22 70.66 2.10 31.68
C ILE A 22 69.76 3.18 31.05
N LEU A 23 69.60 3.15 29.72
CA LEU A 23 68.77 4.12 29.01
C LEU A 23 67.28 3.81 29.11
N GLN A 24 66.86 2.54 29.25
CA GLN A 24 65.45 2.13 29.32
C GLN A 24 64.63 2.87 30.39
N GLY A 25 65.25 3.21 31.53
CA GLY A 25 64.59 3.92 32.62
C GLY A 25 64.49 5.45 32.44
N THR A 26 65.18 6.01 31.45
CA THR A 26 65.32 7.46 31.27
C THR A 26 64.09 8.09 30.62
N ASP A 27 63.88 9.39 30.89
CA ASP A 27 62.79 10.15 30.28
C ASP A 27 62.95 10.24 28.75
N LEU A 28 64.16 10.13 28.20
CA LEU A 28 64.38 10.01 26.76
C LEU A 28 63.68 8.80 26.17
N VAL A 29 63.92 7.61 26.72
CA VAL A 29 63.34 6.37 26.20
C VAL A 29 61.84 6.34 26.47
N LYS A 30 61.40 6.81 27.64
CA LYS A 30 59.97 6.92 27.96
C LYS A 30 59.23 7.88 27.02
N GLU A 31 59.78 9.06 26.75
CA GLU A 31 59.20 10.00 25.77
C GLU A 31 59.27 9.45 24.35
N PHE A 32 60.34 8.76 23.97
CA PHE A 32 60.48 8.15 22.66
C PHE A 32 59.44 7.04 22.44
N ILE A 33 59.20 6.18 23.43
CA ILE A 33 58.13 5.17 23.41
C ILE A 33 56.77 5.88 23.36
N LYS A 34 56.54 6.88 24.22
CA LYS A 34 55.26 7.59 24.31
C LYS A 34 54.91 8.33 23.04
N ASN A 35 55.88 8.96 22.38
CA ASN A 35 55.69 9.73 21.15
C ASN A 35 55.74 8.85 19.89
N GLY A 36 56.57 7.80 19.90
CA GLY A 36 56.76 6.87 18.78
C GLY A 36 55.64 5.84 18.61
N LEU A 37 54.99 5.42 19.71
CA LEU A 37 53.80 4.55 19.68
C LEU A 37 52.47 5.36 19.66
N THR A 38 52.51 6.64 19.30
CA THR A 38 51.26 7.38 19.11
C THR A 38 50.53 6.95 17.83
N LEU A 39 49.22 7.14 17.85
CA LEU A 39 48.36 6.88 16.70
C LEU A 39 48.74 7.77 15.49
N ASP A 40 49.22 8.99 15.74
CA ASP A 40 49.69 9.88 14.68
C ASP A 40 51.04 9.45 14.10
N ALA A 41 51.96 8.94 14.92
CA ALA A 41 53.19 8.32 14.43
C ALA A 41 52.87 7.09 13.56
N PHE A 42 51.92 6.24 13.98
CA PHE A 42 51.45 5.09 13.19
C PHE A 42 50.75 5.51 11.89
N LYS A 43 49.92 6.56 11.92
CA LYS A 43 49.34 7.17 10.71
C LYS A 43 50.39 7.76 9.78
N GLY A 44 51.50 8.27 10.32
CA GLY A 44 52.66 8.69 9.54
C GLY A 44 53.27 7.51 8.77
N LYS A 45 53.43 6.36 9.44
CA LYS A 45 53.96 5.12 8.84
C LYS A 45 53.11 4.58 7.70
N LEU A 46 51.79 4.76 7.73
CA LEU A 46 50.90 4.42 6.62
C LEU A 46 51.23 5.13 5.29
N LYS A 47 52.04 6.19 5.30
CA LYS A 47 52.50 6.88 4.07
C LYS A 47 53.78 6.28 3.50
N GLU A 48 54.57 5.57 4.29
CA GLU A 48 55.84 4.97 3.89
C GLU A 48 55.60 3.78 2.95
N LYS A 49 56.45 3.67 1.92
CA LYS A 49 56.29 2.65 0.87
C LYS A 49 56.42 1.23 1.44
N GLU A 50 57.43 0.98 2.27
CA GLU A 50 57.69 -0.34 2.84
C GLU A 50 56.55 -0.83 3.73
N PHE A 51 55.95 0.07 4.51
CA PHE A 51 54.80 -0.26 5.36
C PHE A 51 53.55 -0.55 4.54
N LYS A 52 53.32 0.20 3.44
CA LYS A 52 52.25 -0.13 2.48
C LYS A 52 52.50 -1.47 1.80
N ASP A 53 53.74 -1.76 1.42
CA ASP A 53 54.11 -3.02 0.78
C ASP A 53 53.89 -4.20 1.75
N PHE A 54 54.17 -4.04 3.04
CA PHE A 54 53.85 -5.02 4.09
C PHE A 54 52.33 -5.23 4.28
N ILE A 55 51.56 -4.14 4.38
CA ILE A 55 50.10 -4.19 4.50
C ILE A 55 49.46 -4.82 3.27
N ASN A 56 49.96 -4.54 2.06
CA ASN A 56 49.43 -5.13 0.82
C ASN A 56 49.93 -6.57 0.59
N GLY A 57 51.07 -6.93 1.19
CA GLY A 57 51.64 -8.27 1.16
C GLY A 57 51.04 -9.18 2.23
N GLU A 58 51.83 -9.46 3.27
CA GLU A 58 51.45 -10.39 4.34
C GLU A 58 50.27 -9.92 5.18
N GLY A 59 50.18 -8.64 5.50
CA GLY A 59 49.07 -8.09 6.30
C GLY A 59 47.72 -8.06 5.56
N GLY A 60 47.74 -8.09 4.22
CA GLY A 60 46.58 -7.84 3.37
C GLY A 60 46.02 -9.08 2.70
N LYS A 61 46.82 -10.14 2.55
CA LYS A 61 46.36 -11.43 2.01
C LYS A 61 45.19 -12.00 2.81
N ASP A 62 45.22 -11.86 4.13
CA ASP A 62 44.12 -12.28 4.99
C ASP A 62 42.87 -11.42 4.79
N PHE A 63 43.04 -10.11 4.55
CA PHE A 63 41.93 -9.22 4.23
C PHE A 63 41.29 -9.60 2.89
N GLU A 64 42.09 -9.84 1.85
CA GLU A 64 41.55 -10.30 0.55
C GLU A 64 40.81 -11.63 0.67
N LYS A 65 41.36 -12.58 1.45
CA LYS A 65 40.73 -13.88 1.69
C LYS A 65 39.41 -13.72 2.46
N ARG A 66 39.41 -12.97 3.56
CA ARG A 66 38.22 -12.66 4.35
C ARG A 66 37.18 -11.91 3.53
N LEU A 67 37.60 -11.00 2.65
CA LEU A 67 36.73 -10.26 1.76
C LEU A 67 36.13 -11.17 0.68
N LYS A 68 36.89 -12.13 0.14
CA LYS A 68 36.37 -13.17 -0.76
C LYS A 68 35.37 -14.09 -0.05
N GLU A 69 35.66 -14.56 1.16
CA GLU A 69 34.76 -15.40 1.95
C GLU A 69 33.49 -14.62 2.36
N TRP A 70 33.63 -13.37 2.77
CA TRP A 70 32.50 -12.50 3.07
C TRP A 70 31.62 -12.30 1.84
N LYS A 71 32.21 -12.00 0.67
CA LYS A 71 31.47 -11.89 -0.60
C LYS A 71 30.73 -13.18 -0.92
N LYS A 72 31.39 -14.33 -0.83
CA LYS A 72 30.76 -15.63 -1.11
C LYS A 72 29.56 -15.92 -0.19
N ASN A 73 29.63 -15.52 1.07
CA ASN A 73 28.61 -15.87 2.07
C ASN A 73 27.49 -14.83 2.22
N ASN A 74 27.74 -13.57 1.86
CA ASN A 74 26.83 -12.45 2.15
C ASN A 74 26.37 -11.68 0.91
N LEU A 75 27.11 -11.72 -0.20
CA LEU A 75 26.79 -10.90 -1.37
C LEU A 75 25.48 -11.33 -2.04
N GLU A 76 25.18 -12.62 -2.09
CA GLU A 76 23.88 -13.11 -2.57
C GLU A 76 22.72 -12.64 -1.69
N LYS A 77 22.89 -12.67 -0.36
CA LYS A 77 21.85 -12.22 0.59
C LYS A 77 21.60 -10.70 0.54
N GLU A 78 22.64 -9.90 0.32
CA GLU A 78 22.49 -8.45 0.17
C GLU A 78 21.95 -8.05 -1.20
N LEU A 79 22.28 -8.79 -2.27
CA LEU A 79 21.76 -8.52 -3.61
C LEU A 79 20.34 -9.05 -3.84
N GLU A 80 19.94 -10.12 -3.16
CA GLU A 80 18.59 -10.72 -3.27
C GLU A 80 17.45 -9.68 -3.20
N PRO A 81 17.35 -8.82 -2.16
CA PRO A 81 16.29 -7.82 -2.10
C PRO A 81 16.36 -6.82 -3.25
N PHE A 82 17.56 -6.48 -3.72
CA PHE A 82 17.74 -5.52 -4.81
C PHE A 82 17.40 -6.12 -6.18
N ILE A 83 17.73 -7.39 -6.40
CA ILE A 83 17.38 -8.14 -7.61
C ILE A 83 15.88 -8.38 -7.66
N GLN A 84 15.25 -8.71 -6.53
CA GLN A 84 13.79 -8.87 -6.43
C GLN A 84 13.05 -7.55 -6.71
N GLU A 85 13.54 -6.42 -6.20
CA GLU A 85 12.91 -5.12 -6.40
C GLU A 85 13.08 -4.60 -7.84
N LYS A 86 14.30 -4.69 -8.39
CA LYS A 86 14.64 -4.05 -9.67
C LYS A 86 14.48 -4.95 -10.88
N TYR A 87 14.67 -6.26 -10.71
CA TYR A 87 14.76 -7.23 -11.81
C TYR A 87 14.02 -8.55 -11.49
N PRO A 88 12.71 -8.51 -11.22
CA PRO A 88 11.91 -9.72 -10.91
C PRO A 88 11.92 -10.78 -12.03
N ASN A 89 12.25 -10.38 -13.26
CA ASN A 89 12.29 -11.27 -14.43
C ASN A 89 13.64 -12.02 -14.61
N LEU A 90 14.69 -11.65 -13.86
CA LEU A 90 16.04 -12.21 -13.99
C LEU A 90 16.35 -13.33 -12.99
N ILE A 91 15.40 -13.70 -12.14
CA ILE A 91 15.57 -14.77 -11.15
C ILE A 91 15.65 -16.11 -11.89
N THR A 92 16.89 -16.55 -12.14
CA THR A 92 17.25 -17.74 -12.91
C THR A 92 17.18 -19.04 -12.12
N ASP A 93 16.97 -19.00 -10.79
CA ASP A 93 16.81 -20.22 -9.99
C ASP A 93 15.39 -20.80 -10.19
N PRO A 94 15.24 -22.01 -10.77
CA PRO A 94 13.95 -22.61 -11.05
C PRO A 94 13.09 -22.83 -9.79
N THR A 95 13.71 -22.85 -8.61
CA THR A 95 13.00 -22.95 -7.33
C THR A 95 12.39 -21.61 -6.90
N GLN A 96 13.16 -20.51 -6.97
CA GLN A 96 12.66 -19.17 -6.64
C GLN A 96 11.63 -18.67 -7.64
N LYS A 97 11.77 -19.00 -8.94
CA LYS A 97 10.74 -18.71 -9.94
C LYS A 97 9.42 -19.41 -9.62
N LYS A 98 9.47 -20.67 -9.18
CA LYS A 98 8.27 -21.40 -8.72
C LYS A 98 7.66 -20.77 -7.48
N ILE A 99 8.47 -20.33 -6.53
CA ILE A 99 7.99 -19.65 -5.31
C ILE A 99 7.27 -18.36 -5.69
N LEU A 100 7.86 -17.51 -6.53
CA LEU A 100 7.21 -16.28 -6.99
C LEU A 100 5.93 -16.54 -7.80
N GLU A 101 5.92 -17.58 -8.63
CA GLU A 101 4.72 -17.96 -9.38
C GLU A 101 3.62 -18.48 -8.44
N LEU A 102 3.98 -19.24 -7.40
CA LEU A 102 3.07 -19.73 -6.37
C LEU A 102 2.57 -18.59 -5.48
N GLU A 103 3.42 -17.65 -5.07
CA GLU A 103 3.03 -16.45 -4.32
C GLU A 103 2.09 -15.56 -5.14
N LYS A 104 2.37 -15.38 -6.43
CA LYS A 104 1.49 -14.64 -7.31
C LYS A 104 0.14 -15.34 -7.46
N LYS A 105 0.12 -16.66 -7.67
CA LYS A 105 -1.12 -17.44 -7.70
C LYS A 105 -1.88 -17.34 -6.39
N LEU A 106 -1.20 -17.38 -5.25
CA LEU A 106 -1.81 -17.29 -3.94
C LEU A 106 -2.39 -15.90 -3.68
N ALA A 107 -1.69 -14.83 -4.09
CA ALA A 107 -2.21 -13.47 -4.01
C ALA A 107 -3.43 -13.26 -4.93
N ASP A 108 -3.38 -13.79 -6.15
CA ASP A 108 -4.51 -13.76 -7.10
C ASP A 108 -5.70 -14.57 -6.56
N GLU A 109 -5.46 -15.73 -5.96
CA GLU A 109 -6.50 -16.55 -5.32
C GLU A 109 -7.10 -15.87 -4.08
N GLN A 110 -6.29 -15.26 -3.22
CA GLN A 110 -6.76 -14.50 -2.06
C GLN A 110 -7.63 -13.33 -2.49
N LYS A 111 -7.22 -12.60 -3.53
CA LYS A 111 -8.01 -11.50 -4.10
C LYS A 111 -9.30 -11.99 -4.73
N ALA A 112 -9.27 -13.12 -5.43
CA ALA A 112 -10.46 -13.75 -5.99
C ALA A 112 -11.41 -14.23 -4.90
N ASN A 113 -10.90 -14.79 -3.81
CA ASN A 113 -11.72 -15.27 -2.70
C ASN A 113 -12.35 -14.11 -1.94
N ALA A 114 -11.58 -13.06 -1.63
CA ALA A 114 -12.10 -11.83 -1.03
C ALA A 114 -13.21 -11.20 -1.90
N ARG A 115 -13.05 -11.20 -3.24
CA ARG A 115 -14.11 -10.76 -4.15
C ARG A 115 -15.35 -11.66 -4.10
N LYS A 116 -15.19 -12.97 -4.04
CA LYS A 116 -16.32 -13.91 -3.93
C LYS A 116 -17.08 -13.72 -2.63
N ASP A 117 -16.37 -13.51 -1.53
CA ASP A 117 -16.96 -13.24 -0.21
C ASP A 117 -17.77 -11.94 -0.25
N LEU A 118 -17.19 -10.86 -0.81
CA LEU A 118 -17.87 -9.58 -1.01
C LEU A 118 -19.12 -9.73 -1.91
N ILE A 119 -19.03 -10.44 -3.03
CA ILE A 119 -20.17 -10.70 -3.93
C ILE A 119 -21.26 -11.48 -3.17
N THR A 120 -20.89 -12.50 -2.41
CA THR A 120 -21.85 -13.32 -1.66
C THR A 120 -22.60 -12.50 -0.61
N GLU A 121 -21.90 -11.65 0.13
CA GLU A 121 -22.52 -10.77 1.11
C GLU A 121 -23.37 -9.67 0.47
N ALA A 122 -22.92 -9.11 -0.66
CA ALA A 122 -23.69 -8.14 -1.43
C ALA A 122 -24.95 -8.77 -2.06
N ILE A 123 -24.89 -10.02 -2.52
CA ILE A 123 -26.05 -10.78 -3.00
C ILE A 123 -27.06 -10.99 -1.88
N LYS A 124 -26.61 -11.34 -0.66
CA LYS A 124 -27.50 -11.45 0.51
C LYS A 124 -28.21 -10.13 0.79
N TYR A 125 -27.46 -9.03 0.83
CA TYR A 125 -28.02 -7.69 1.04
C TYR A 125 -29.02 -7.29 -0.07
N ALA A 126 -28.66 -7.52 -1.33
CA ALA A 126 -29.54 -7.27 -2.47
C ALA A 126 -30.83 -8.10 -2.37
N THR A 127 -30.73 -9.37 -1.95
CA THR A 127 -31.90 -10.25 -1.77
C THR A 127 -32.82 -9.73 -0.67
N GLU A 128 -32.27 -9.28 0.46
CA GLU A 128 -33.04 -8.66 1.56
C GLU A 128 -33.78 -7.40 1.11
N LYS A 129 -33.13 -6.57 0.29
CA LYS A 129 -33.68 -5.32 -0.26
C LYS A 129 -34.51 -5.51 -1.53
N LYS A 130 -34.73 -6.76 -1.98
CA LYS A 130 -35.44 -7.12 -3.23
C LYS A 130 -34.82 -6.51 -4.48
N ILE A 131 -33.50 -6.27 -4.47
CA ILE A 131 -32.72 -5.82 -5.62
C ILE A 131 -32.37 -7.05 -6.47
N PRO A 132 -32.50 -6.97 -7.81
CA PRO A 132 -32.07 -8.06 -8.67
C PRO A 132 -30.61 -8.44 -8.46
N THR A 133 -30.36 -9.70 -8.09
CA THR A 133 -29.00 -10.21 -7.79
C THR A 133 -28.06 -10.13 -8.98
N SER A 134 -28.59 -10.16 -10.21
CA SER A 134 -27.83 -9.95 -11.44
C SER A 134 -27.15 -8.58 -11.54
N LEU A 135 -27.59 -7.58 -10.77
CA LEU A 135 -27.03 -6.24 -10.81
C LEU A 135 -25.90 -6.05 -9.78
N VAL A 136 -25.77 -6.95 -8.81
CA VAL A 136 -24.84 -6.81 -7.68
C VAL A 136 -23.39 -6.71 -8.15
N GLU A 137 -23.00 -7.49 -9.18
CA GLU A 137 -21.65 -7.42 -9.76
C GLU A 137 -21.33 -6.07 -10.40
N ASN A 138 -22.34 -5.38 -10.96
CA ASN A 138 -22.16 -4.07 -11.59
C ASN A 138 -22.01 -2.93 -10.58
N PHE A 139 -22.47 -3.13 -9.34
CA PHE A 139 -22.43 -2.13 -8.27
C PHE A 139 -21.40 -2.47 -7.17
N LEU A 140 -20.56 -3.49 -7.38
CA LEU A 140 -19.52 -3.88 -6.43
C LEU A 140 -18.48 -2.77 -6.26
N GLY A 141 -18.36 -2.27 -5.03
CA GLY A 141 -17.38 -1.27 -4.63
C GLY A 141 -16.05 -1.88 -4.19
N GLU A 142 -15.15 -1.02 -3.66
CA GLU A 142 -13.89 -1.45 -3.05
C GLU A 142 -14.11 -2.33 -1.80
N ASP A 143 -15.23 -2.12 -1.12
CA ASP A 143 -15.64 -2.80 0.09
C ASP A 143 -17.17 -3.02 0.12
N LEU A 144 -17.61 -3.77 1.13
CA LEU A 144 -19.03 -4.07 1.32
C LEU A 144 -19.85 -2.81 1.65
N GLU A 145 -19.30 -1.83 2.37
CA GLU A 145 -20.01 -0.60 2.70
C GLU A 145 -20.30 0.26 1.46
N LYS A 146 -19.31 0.47 0.60
CA LYS A 146 -19.52 1.17 -0.68
C LYS A 146 -20.44 0.40 -1.60
N THR A 147 -20.36 -0.94 -1.61
CA THR A 147 -21.29 -1.77 -2.38
C THR A 147 -22.73 -1.58 -1.90
N LYS A 148 -22.97 -1.57 -0.59
CA LYS A 148 -24.29 -1.27 -0.02
C LYS A 148 -24.77 0.14 -0.38
N ALA A 149 -23.90 1.14 -0.21
CA ALA A 149 -24.24 2.53 -0.55
C ALA A 149 -24.60 2.70 -2.04
N ASN A 150 -23.87 2.05 -2.95
CA ASN A 150 -24.17 2.06 -4.38
C ASN A 150 -25.53 1.41 -4.68
N LEU A 151 -25.81 0.26 -4.06
CA LEU A 151 -27.09 -0.45 -4.21
C LEU A 151 -28.26 0.36 -3.64
N ASP A 152 -28.08 0.99 -2.48
CA ASP A 152 -29.11 1.82 -1.85
C ASP A 152 -29.39 3.07 -2.69
N SER A 153 -28.35 3.76 -3.18
CA SER A 153 -28.49 4.94 -4.05
C SER A 153 -29.22 4.59 -5.36
N PHE A 154 -28.95 3.41 -5.93
CA PHE A 154 -29.68 2.92 -7.09
C PHE A 154 -31.18 2.74 -6.79
N ILE A 155 -31.52 2.12 -5.65
CA ILE A 155 -32.91 1.92 -5.24
C ILE A 155 -33.63 3.23 -4.96
N GLU A 156 -32.97 4.17 -4.28
CA GLU A 156 -33.51 5.51 -4.00
C GLU A 156 -33.80 6.29 -5.28
N THR A 157 -32.98 6.11 -6.32
CA THR A 157 -33.16 6.78 -7.61
C THR A 157 -34.23 6.11 -8.47
N ILE A 158 -34.28 4.77 -8.49
CA ILE A 158 -35.17 4.05 -9.40
C ILE A 158 -36.61 3.93 -8.89
N ASN A 159 -36.81 3.82 -7.58
CA ASN A 159 -38.15 3.74 -6.99
C ASN A 159 -39.06 4.90 -7.40
N PRO A 160 -38.66 6.19 -7.27
CA PRO A 160 -39.53 7.30 -7.68
C PRO A 160 -39.80 7.30 -9.19
N TRP A 161 -38.81 6.95 -10.01
CA TRP A 161 -38.98 6.86 -11.45
C TRP A 161 -39.95 5.74 -11.86
N VAL A 162 -39.86 4.57 -11.22
CA VAL A 162 -40.82 3.47 -11.44
C VAL A 162 -42.22 3.86 -10.96
N SER A 163 -42.33 4.52 -9.81
CA SER A 163 -43.62 5.02 -9.31
C SER A 163 -44.25 6.01 -10.28
N GLU A 164 -43.50 6.99 -10.78
CA GLU A 164 -43.98 7.95 -11.78
C GLU A 164 -44.44 7.27 -13.06
N GLN A 165 -43.67 6.32 -13.59
CA GLN A 165 -44.05 5.55 -14.78
C GLN A 165 -45.28 4.67 -14.56
N VAL A 166 -45.44 4.07 -13.37
CA VAL A 166 -46.63 3.30 -13.03
C VAL A 166 -47.84 4.22 -12.87
N ASP A 167 -47.69 5.39 -12.25
CA ASP A 167 -48.75 6.37 -12.11
C ASP A 167 -49.18 6.93 -13.48
N GLU A 168 -48.24 7.22 -14.38
CA GLU A 168 -48.54 7.56 -15.78
C GLU A 168 -49.28 6.43 -16.50
N ARG A 169 -48.86 5.17 -16.31
CA ARG A 169 -49.51 4.01 -16.92
C ARG A 169 -50.90 3.76 -16.36
N LEU A 170 -51.08 3.85 -15.06
CA LEU A 170 -52.38 3.70 -14.39
C LEU A 170 -53.31 4.86 -14.73
N GLY A 171 -52.78 6.08 -14.85
CA GLY A 171 -53.52 7.24 -15.35
C GLY A 171 -53.95 7.06 -16.81
N ALA A 172 -53.07 6.53 -17.66
CA ALA A 172 -53.37 6.24 -19.06
C ALA A 172 -54.25 5.00 -19.27
N SER A 173 -54.18 4.01 -18.37
CA SER A 173 -54.96 2.77 -18.40
C SER A 173 -56.18 2.81 -17.48
N SER A 174 -56.51 3.99 -16.93
CA SER A 174 -57.74 4.19 -16.16
C SER A 174 -58.91 4.07 -17.12
N TRP A 175 -59.36 2.83 -17.31
CA TRP A 175 -60.64 2.54 -17.92
C TRP A 175 -61.72 3.16 -17.03
N VAL A 176 -62.27 4.28 -17.46
CA VAL A 176 -63.49 4.83 -16.89
C VAL A 176 -64.62 3.91 -17.35
N PRO A 177 -65.26 3.11 -16.46
CA PRO A 177 -66.36 2.25 -16.88
C PRO A 177 -67.50 3.13 -17.39
N GLY A 178 -67.74 3.10 -18.70
CA GLY A 178 -68.76 3.90 -19.39
C GLY A 178 -68.27 4.70 -20.62
N GLY A 179 -66.96 4.76 -20.89
CA GLY A 179 -66.43 5.50 -22.03
C GLY A 179 -66.51 4.74 -23.36
N THR A 180 -67.60 4.90 -24.11
CA THR A 180 -67.55 4.66 -25.56
C THR A 180 -66.58 5.66 -26.19
N GLY A 181 -65.53 5.14 -26.83
CA GLY A 181 -64.41 5.94 -27.32
C GLY A 181 -64.82 7.15 -28.16
N SER A 182 -64.47 8.33 -27.66
CA SER A 182 -64.16 9.50 -28.48
C SER A 182 -63.44 10.52 -27.60
N ALA A 183 -62.36 11.07 -28.13
CA ALA A 183 -61.59 12.13 -27.50
C ALA A 183 -62.50 13.35 -27.21
N GLY A 184 -62.52 13.78 -25.96
CA GLY A 184 -63.16 15.04 -25.55
C GLY A 184 -63.87 14.94 -24.20
N ALA A 185 -63.16 15.37 -23.15
CA ALA A 185 -63.69 15.76 -21.84
C ALA A 185 -65.10 15.25 -21.47
N SER A 186 -65.21 13.98 -21.06
CA SER A 186 -66.45 13.49 -20.46
C SER A 186 -66.45 13.84 -18.98
N LYS A 187 -67.41 14.71 -18.61
CA LYS A 187 -67.71 15.10 -17.23
C LYS A 187 -67.80 13.89 -16.30
N SER A 188 -67.23 14.06 -15.11
CA SER A 188 -67.17 13.03 -14.06
C SER A 188 -68.58 12.55 -13.69
N LEU A 189 -68.72 11.30 -13.24
CA LEU A 189 -69.99 10.71 -12.79
C LEU A 189 -70.64 11.55 -11.67
N GLY A 190 -69.83 12.17 -10.81
CA GLY A 190 -70.33 13.10 -9.79
C GLY A 190 -70.86 14.42 -10.37
N GLU A 191 -70.28 14.87 -11.48
CA GLU A 191 -70.69 16.07 -12.22
C GLU A 191 -72.02 15.84 -12.95
N GLN A 192 -72.22 14.65 -13.50
CA GLN A 192 -73.49 14.25 -14.14
C GLN A 192 -74.63 14.14 -13.12
N LEU A 193 -74.37 13.55 -11.94
CA LEU A 193 -75.37 13.46 -10.87
C LEU A 193 -75.74 14.85 -10.34
N ALA A 194 -74.78 15.76 -10.22
CA ALA A 194 -75.03 17.15 -9.83
C ALA A 194 -75.86 17.90 -10.87
N GLU A 195 -75.61 17.71 -12.17
CA GLU A 195 -76.42 18.30 -13.24
C GLU A 195 -77.85 17.74 -13.27
N GLU A 196 -78.03 16.46 -13.01
CA GLU A 196 -79.35 15.83 -12.91
C GLU A 196 -80.16 16.36 -11.72
N LEU A 197 -79.50 16.57 -10.58
CA LEU A 197 -80.12 17.20 -9.40
C LEU A 197 -80.46 18.67 -9.65
N ASN A 198 -79.64 19.39 -10.43
CA ASN A 198 -79.90 20.79 -10.75
C ASN A 198 -81.01 20.95 -11.80
N ASN A 199 -81.11 20.03 -12.76
CA ASN A 199 -82.17 20.04 -13.77
C ASN A 199 -83.52 19.52 -13.24
N SER A 200 -83.53 18.58 -12.30
CA SER A 200 -84.76 18.10 -11.64
C SER A 200 -85.39 19.14 -10.71
N GLY A 201 -84.68 20.24 -10.40
CA GLY A 201 -85.19 21.38 -9.63
C GLY A 201 -85.93 22.46 -10.44
N LYS A 202 -85.96 22.39 -11.78
CA LYS A 202 -86.75 23.33 -12.59
C LYS A 202 -88.17 22.82 -12.75
N ALA A 203 -89.04 23.22 -11.82
CA ALA A 203 -90.47 23.12 -12.03
C ALA A 203 -90.88 23.95 -13.26
N GLU A 204 -91.36 23.28 -14.30
CA GLU A 204 -92.08 23.92 -15.40
C GLU A 204 -93.34 24.57 -14.82
N GLY A 205 -93.28 25.89 -14.61
CA GLY A 205 -94.48 26.68 -14.34
C GLY A 205 -95.46 26.58 -15.52
N PRO A 206 -96.77 26.70 -15.29
CA PRO A 206 -97.77 26.46 -16.33
C PRO A 206 -97.55 27.41 -17.51
N ASN A 207 -97.50 26.86 -18.73
CA ASN A 207 -97.43 27.63 -19.96
C ASN A 207 -98.71 28.49 -20.09
N PRO A 208 -98.63 29.83 -20.11
CA PRO A 208 -99.80 30.70 -20.15
C PRO A 208 -100.50 30.77 -21.53
N TRP A 209 -100.10 29.92 -22.49
CA TRP A 209 -100.63 29.89 -23.85
C TRP A 209 -100.96 28.47 -24.36
N ALA A 210 -101.28 27.53 -23.47
CA ALA A 210 -101.86 26.24 -23.83
C ALA A 210 -103.40 26.30 -23.87
#